data_AF-A0A1Z9Q544-F1
#
_entry.id   AF-A0A1Z9Q544-F1
#
_cell.length_a   1.000
_cell.length_b   1.000
_cell.length_c   1.000
_cell.angle_alpha   90.00
_cell.angle_beta   90.00
_cell.angle_gamma   90.00
#
_symmetry.space_group_name_H-M   'P 1'
#
loop_
_entity.id
_entity.type
_entity.pdbx_description
1 polymer ?
#
loop_
_entity_poly.entity_id
_entity_poly.type
_entity_poly.pdbx_seq_one_letter_code
_entity_poly.pdbx_strand_id
1 'polypeptide(L)'
;MNRKTYKKVRRHAELILLEWVKTLVPEESKDDILANNLGKFLPADGHFSTDSGNRVNFYTKRWAIRSIKKLIAQGYILNNITMRDLESTQKRK
;
A
#
# COMPACT_ATOMS: atom_id res chain seq x y z
N MET A 1 -2.17 -17.59 -2.06
CA MET A 1 -1.46 -17.06 -3.26
C MET A 1 -0.11 -17.73 -3.39
N ASN A 2 0.28 -18.12 -4.60
CA ASN A 2 1.61 -18.68 -4.86
C ASN A 2 2.71 -17.59 -4.81
N ARG A 3 3.99 -18.00 -4.77
CA ARG A 3 5.13 -17.08 -4.68
C ARG A 3 5.20 -16.08 -5.84
N LYS A 4 4.85 -16.50 -7.06
CA LYS A 4 4.88 -15.65 -8.27
C LYS A 4 3.86 -14.51 -8.15
N THR A 5 2.62 -14.83 -7.81
CA THR A 5 1.55 -13.85 -7.63
C THR A 5 1.82 -12.92 -6.46
N TYR A 6 2.37 -13.45 -5.35
CA TYR A 6 2.78 -12.61 -4.22
C TYR A 6 3.85 -11.58 -4.61
N LYS A 7 4.86 -11.97 -5.41
CA LYS A 7 5.86 -11.02 -5.92
C LYS A 7 5.23 -9.91 -6.77
N LYS A 8 4.24 -10.24 -7.61
CA LYS A 8 3.50 -9.24 -8.41
C LYS A 8 2.73 -8.28 -7.51
N VAL A 9 1.98 -8.79 -6.52
CA VAL A 9 1.26 -7.96 -5.54
C VAL A 9 2.21 -7.04 -4.79
N ARG A 10 3.35 -7.55 -4.33
CA ARG A 10 4.34 -6.75 -3.61
C ARG A 10 4.86 -5.59 -4.47
N ARG A 11 5.21 -5.85 -5.73
CA ARG A 11 5.67 -4.81 -6.67
C ARG A 11 4.58 -3.78 -6.94
N HIS A 12 3.34 -4.24 -7.18
CA HIS A 12 2.21 -3.34 -7.40
C HIS A 12 1.93 -2.46 -6.19
N ALA A 13 2.01 -3.02 -4.98
CA ALA A 13 1.88 -2.26 -3.74
C ALA A 13 2.96 -1.17 -3.60
N GLU A 14 4.21 -1.48 -3.95
CA GLU A 14 5.32 -0.52 -3.94
C GLU A 14 5.08 0.60 -4.96
N LEU A 15 4.58 0.29 -6.15
CA LEU A 15 4.26 1.28 -7.18
C LEU A 15 3.10 2.20 -6.76
N ILE A 16 1.99 1.65 -6.26
CA ILE A 16 0.86 2.47 -5.78
C ILE A 16 1.31 3.45 -4.70
N LEU A 17 2.09 2.96 -3.73
CA LEU A 17 2.58 3.81 -2.64
C LEU A 17 3.55 4.88 -3.16
N LEU A 18 4.43 4.53 -4.10
CA LEU A 18 5.35 5.48 -4.72
C LEU A 18 4.60 6.59 -5.45
N GLU A 19 3.63 6.24 -6.31
CA GLU A 19 2.80 7.19 -7.03
C GLU A 19 2.03 8.09 -6.07
N TRP A 20 1.43 7.51 -5.02
CA TRP A 20 0.72 8.28 -4.01
C TRP A 20 1.63 9.25 -3.27
N VAL A 21 2.82 8.83 -2.82
CA VAL A 21 3.77 9.74 -2.16
C VAL A 21 4.16 10.89 -3.12
N LYS A 22 4.38 10.60 -4.41
CA LYS A 22 4.69 11.65 -5.41
C LYS A 22 3.55 12.65 -5.61
N THR A 23 2.29 12.28 -5.35
CA THR A 23 1.16 13.24 -5.38
C THR A 23 1.11 14.17 -4.17
N LEU A 24 1.76 13.81 -3.05
CA LEU A 24 1.77 14.61 -1.82
C LEU A 24 2.92 15.64 -1.77
N VAL A 25 3.93 15.45 -2.62
CA VAL A 25 5.16 16.24 -2.60
C VAL A 25 5.17 17.20 -3.81
N PRO A 26 5.74 18.42 -3.67
CA PRO A 26 5.91 19.35 -4.78
C PRO A 26 6.65 18.75 -5.97
N GLU A 27 6.38 19.25 -7.18
CA GLU A 27 6.92 18.70 -8.43
C GLU A 27 8.45 18.61 -8.43
N GLU A 28 9.12 19.62 -7.87
CA GLU A 28 10.57 19.72 -7.79
C GLU A 28 11.23 18.57 -7.03
N SER A 29 10.54 17.99 -6.05
CA SER A 29 11.08 16.88 -5.24
C SER A 29 10.53 15.52 -5.65
N LYS A 30 9.68 15.43 -6.69
CA LYS A 30 9.11 14.15 -7.14
C LYS A 30 10.15 13.19 -7.72
N ASP A 31 11.21 13.72 -8.32
CA ASP A 31 12.27 12.93 -8.94
C ASP A 31 13.21 12.31 -7.92
N ASP A 32 13.32 12.93 -6.74
CA ASP A 32 14.09 12.40 -5.61
C ASP A 32 13.42 11.18 -4.96
N ILE A 33 12.12 10.95 -5.20
CA ILE A 33 11.37 9.84 -4.61
C ILE A 33 11.47 8.61 -5.52
N LEU A 34 12.19 7.61 -5.01
CA LEU A 34 12.52 6.37 -5.69
C LEU A 34 12.03 5.16 -4.88
N ALA A 35 11.88 4.00 -5.54
CA ALA A 35 11.43 2.79 -4.87
C ALA A 35 12.37 2.34 -3.72
N ASN A 36 13.65 2.71 -3.78
CA ASN A 36 14.66 2.36 -2.76
C ASN A 36 14.55 3.22 -1.48
N ASN A 37 14.08 4.47 -1.58
CA ASN A 37 13.98 5.40 -0.46
C ASN A 37 12.54 5.60 0.02
N LEU A 38 11.55 5.02 -0.66
CA LEU A 38 10.14 5.05 -0.30
C LEU A 38 9.90 4.77 1.19
N GLY A 39 10.63 3.82 1.77
CA GLY A 39 10.51 3.47 3.19
C GLY A 39 10.77 4.62 4.18
N LYS A 40 11.49 5.67 3.77
CA LYS A 40 11.72 6.87 4.59
C LYS A 40 10.49 7.79 4.66
N PHE A 41 9.61 7.72 3.67
CA PHE A 41 8.40 8.53 3.55
C PHE A 41 7.17 7.83 4.10
N LEU A 42 7.27 6.52 4.35
CA LEU A 42 6.19 5.74 4.94
C LEU A 42 6.28 5.74 6.47
N PRO A 43 5.17 5.49 7.18
CA PRO A 43 5.20 5.35 8.63
C PRO A 43 6.22 4.29 9.06
N ALA A 44 7.10 4.65 9.99
CA ALA A 44 8.11 3.75 10.54
C ALA A 44 7.47 2.59 11.31
N ASP A 45 6.40 2.89 12.06
CA ASP A 45 5.68 1.90 12.83
C ASP A 45 4.72 1.09 11.96
N GLY A 46 4.99 -0.20 11.85
CA GLY A 46 4.17 -1.14 11.09
C GLY A 46 2.83 -1.48 11.76
N HIS A 47 2.66 -1.15 13.04
CA HIS A 47 1.50 -1.53 13.84
C HIS A 47 1.08 -0.42 14.79
N PHE A 48 -0.21 -0.44 15.16
CA PHE A 48 -0.73 0.32 16.29
C PHE A 48 -1.65 -0.57 17.12
N SER A 49 -1.68 -0.33 18.42
CA SER A 49 -2.51 -1.09 19.37
C SER A 49 -3.91 -0.48 19.46
N THR A 50 -4.92 -1.33 19.58
CA THR A 50 -6.31 -0.96 19.86
C THR A 50 -6.87 -1.87 20.94
N ASP A 51 -8.00 -1.52 21.55
CA ASP A 51 -8.68 -2.39 22.54
C ASP A 51 -9.01 -3.79 21.99
N SER A 52 -9.17 -3.89 20.66
CA SER A 52 -9.42 -5.13 19.94
C SER A 52 -8.15 -5.87 19.48
N GLY A 53 -6.96 -5.41 19.89
CA GLY A 53 -5.64 -5.96 19.55
C GLY A 53 -4.83 -5.12 18.54
N ASN A 54 -3.72 -5.69 18.08
CA ASN A 54 -2.76 -5.01 17.19
C ASN A 54 -3.24 -4.96 15.74
N ARG A 55 -3.29 -3.76 15.19
CA ARG A 55 -3.65 -3.49 13.79
C ARG A 55 -2.41 -3.09 13.01
N VAL A 56 -2.42 -3.31 11.70
CA VAL A 56 -1.34 -2.86 10.82
C VAL A 56 -1.58 -1.40 10.49
N ASN A 57 -0.54 -0.58 10.59
CA ASN A 57 -0.64 0.85 10.34
C ASN A 57 -0.95 1.14 8.87
N PHE A 58 -1.72 2.20 8.65
CA PHE A 58 -2.15 2.64 7.32
C PHE A 58 -0.96 3.13 6.50
N TYR A 59 -1.10 3.12 5.17
CA TYR A 59 -0.06 3.58 4.24
C TYR A 59 1.28 2.85 4.34
N THR A 60 1.37 1.79 5.15
CA THR A 60 2.55 0.91 5.17
C THR A 60 2.49 -0.07 4.00
N LYS A 61 3.67 -0.53 3.57
CA LYS A 61 3.79 -1.62 2.59
C LYS A 61 2.98 -2.86 2.97
N ARG A 62 2.96 -3.19 4.27
CA ARG A 62 2.21 -4.35 4.78
C ARG A 62 0.71 -4.13 4.66
N TRP A 63 0.22 -2.93 4.95
CA TRP A 63 -1.18 -2.55 4.73
C TRP A 63 -1.55 -2.66 3.25
N ALA A 64 -0.79 -2.04 2.35
CA ALA A 64 -1.09 -2.06 0.91
C ALA A 64 -1.15 -3.49 0.36
N ILE A 65 -0.19 -4.36 0.71
CA ILE A 65 -0.20 -5.78 0.33
C ILE A 65 -1.45 -6.49 0.87
N ARG A 66 -1.83 -6.26 2.13
CA ARG A 66 -3.03 -6.88 2.72
C ARG A 66 -4.31 -6.41 2.02
N SER A 67 -4.40 -5.11 1.70
CA SER A 67 -5.55 -4.51 1.00
C SER A 67 -5.68 -5.05 -0.43
N ILE A 68 -4.59 -5.11 -1.20
CA ILE A 68 -4.58 -5.72 -2.53
C ILE A 68 -5.02 -7.18 -2.48
N LYS A 69 -4.52 -7.96 -1.50
CA LYS A 69 -4.92 -9.37 -1.35
C LYS A 69 -6.41 -9.52 -1.07
N LYS A 70 -7.00 -8.63 -0.29
CA LYS A 70 -8.46 -8.60 -0.04
C LYS A 70 -9.22 -8.28 -1.32
N LEU A 71 -8.80 -7.26 -2.08
CA LEU A 71 -9.44 -6.87 -3.34
C LEU A 71 -9.37 -8.01 -4.39
N ILE A 72 -8.22 -8.67 -4.52
CA ILE A 72 -8.09 -9.85 -5.41
C ILE A 72 -9.06 -10.96 -4.99
N ALA A 73 -9.19 -11.22 -3.68
CA ALA A 73 -10.16 -12.20 -3.19
C ALA A 73 -11.62 -11.81 -3.46
N GLN A 74 -11.90 -10.53 -3.67
CA GLN A 74 -13.21 -10.00 -4.07
C GLN A 74 -13.40 -9.96 -5.60
N GLY A 75 -12.43 -10.43 -6.40
CA GLY A 75 -12.53 -10.49 -7.85
C GLY A 75 -11.86 -9.33 -8.61
N TYR A 76 -11.18 -8.41 -7.92
CA TYR A 76 -10.49 -7.31 -8.59
C TYR A 76 -9.23 -7.79 -9.34
N ILE A 77 -8.98 -7.20 -10.50
CA ILE A 77 -7.77 -7.43 -11.30
C ILE A 77 -6.62 -6.60 -10.74
N LEU A 78 -5.47 -7.25 -10.46
CA LEU A 78 -4.31 -6.62 -9.82
C LEU A 78 -3.90 -5.27 -10.43
N ASN A 79 -3.76 -5.20 -11.75
CA ASN A 79 -3.23 -4.01 -12.44
C ASN A 79 -4.18 -2.80 -12.37
N ASN A 80 -5.47 -3.03 -12.10
CA ASN A 80 -6.47 -1.98 -12.02
C ASN A 80 -6.64 -1.45 -10.60
N ILE A 81 -5.98 -2.06 -9.61
CA ILE A 81 -6.07 -1.63 -8.22
C ILE A 81 -5.28 -0.34 -8.05
N THR A 82 -5.96 0.70 -7.58
CA THR A 82 -5.42 2.02 -7.30
C THR A 82 -5.38 2.31 -5.80
N MET A 83 -4.76 3.43 -5.41
CA MET A 83 -4.74 3.87 -4.01
C MET A 83 -6.15 4.04 -3.42
N ARG A 84 -7.09 4.58 -4.19
CA ARG A 84 -8.48 4.78 -3.77
C ARG A 84 -9.16 3.45 -3.43
N ASP A 85 -8.87 2.40 -4.19
CA ASP A 85 -9.40 1.07 -3.90
C ASP A 85 -8.87 0.52 -2.57
N LEU A 86 -7.59 0.78 -2.24
CA LEU A 86 -7.00 0.37 -0.97
C LEU A 86 -7.69 1.07 0.21
N GLU A 87 -7.97 2.37 0.09
CA GLU A 87 -8.69 3.14 1.10
C GLU A 87 -10.13 2.66 1.28
N SER A 88 -10.80 2.27 0.18
CA SER A 88 -12.17 1.74 0.22
C SER A 88 -12.31 0.49 1.09
N THR A 89 -11.24 -0.31 1.22
CA THR A 89 -11.23 -1.51 2.07
C THR A 89 -11.38 -1.19 3.57
N GLN A 90 -11.14 0.05 3.98
CA GLN A 90 -11.24 0.50 5.37
C GLN A 90 -12.59 1.12 5.68
N LYS A 91 -13.25 1.71 4.68
CA LYS A 91 -14.55 2.37 4.82
C LYS A 91 -15.72 1.38 4.96
N ARG A 92 -15.51 0.10 4.65
CA ARG A 92 -16.51 -0.95 4.86
C ARG A 92 -16.51 -1.38 6.33
N LYS A 93 -17.24 -0.63 7.16
CA LYS A 93 -17.66 -1.01 8.50
C LYS A 93 -19.17 -0.85 8.59
#